data_AF-A0AAZ3PY16-F1
#
_entry.id   AF-A0AAZ3PY16-F1
#
_cell.length_a   1.000
_cell.length_b   1.000
_cell.length_c   1.000
_cell.angle_alpha   90.00
_cell.angle_beta   90.00
_cell.angle_gamma   90.00
#
_symmetry.space_group_name_H-M   'P 1'
#
loop_
_entity.id
_entity.type
_entity.pdbx_description
1 polymer ?
#
loop_
_entity_poly.entity_id
_entity_poly.type
_entity_poly.pdbx_seq_one_letter_code
_entity_poly.pdbx_strand_id
1 'polypeptide(L)'
;MDLRLLSRIDEELDSSEVAALCFLCRDVLNRKRLETVEDGCSLFQRLQEKSLLEDHYFLSQLLSVIGRLDLHRLLETDSRQLEQTAHTQTDACPALSQYRRMLYKVSEDVTKENLTKMKFLLSDKLPRGRLDPCTTALEVLCEMERQELLTEDRLDELQRILEECDTQLAHTVQQHREARGSVSRQEYSVQPISNQEQQLSSPQSLQSLSISETRPNCERGQRIRLYSDAMTETQPGSGPDQVTTSPTQSWKTSEMEHYSMTCNPRGTCLIINNYHFMGFSEVLHNVFSRLGFKVEVCSDLTQKTMLGAVEELGGRSHIQADALVVCVLSHGEKGCVLGTDGGEVPIRSLTQPFTSKQCPSLMGKPKLFFIQACQGKGFQRGALFIPSIRQREGRYEADAGAIESIPWDADFLIGMATVEECKSFRNTKEGSIYIQELCKQLEWGADRGEDILSVLTRVNREVSRGVYRDSKQMPEPKYTLTKKLFLPYF
;
A
#
# COMPACT_ATOMS: atom_id res chain seq x y z
N MET A 1 -9.60 -17.57 27.79
CA MET A 1 -8.22 -17.86 27.29
C MET A 1 -7.64 -19.08 28.00
N ASP A 2 -6.66 -19.80 27.42
CA ASP A 2 -5.91 -20.87 28.13
C ASP A 2 -4.86 -20.28 29.10
N LEU A 3 -4.77 -20.85 30.30
CA LEU A 3 -3.76 -20.50 31.30
C LEU A 3 -2.33 -20.84 30.83
N ARG A 4 -2.15 -21.86 29.99
CA ARG A 4 -0.82 -22.20 29.42
C ARG A 4 -0.36 -21.18 28.38
N LEU A 5 -1.29 -20.61 27.62
CA LEU A 5 -1.01 -19.52 26.70
C LEU A 5 -0.60 -18.26 27.46
N LEU A 6 -1.31 -17.95 28.55
CA LEU A 6 -0.98 -16.82 29.44
C LEU A 6 0.40 -16.97 30.11
N SER A 7 0.75 -18.17 30.60
CA SER A 7 2.10 -18.47 31.13
C SER A 7 3.19 -18.19 30.09
N ARG A 8 3.00 -18.65 28.85
CA ARG A 8 3.96 -18.44 27.76
C ARG A 8 4.06 -17.00 27.24
N ILE A 9 3.07 -16.16 27.57
CA ILE A 9 3.11 -14.72 27.31
C ILE A 9 3.84 -14.01 28.45
N ASP A 10 3.62 -14.42 29.70
CA ASP A 10 4.31 -13.92 30.89
C ASP A 10 5.82 -14.25 30.88
N GLU A 11 6.19 -15.49 30.51
CA GLU A 11 7.58 -15.95 30.33
C GLU A 11 8.42 -15.09 29.37
N GLU A 12 7.75 -14.34 28.47
CA GLU A 12 8.37 -13.53 27.42
C GLU A 12 8.23 -12.01 27.68
N LEU A 13 7.62 -11.58 28.80
CA LEU A 13 7.41 -10.17 29.16
C LEU A 13 8.40 -9.71 30.24
N ASP A 14 8.98 -8.51 30.08
CA ASP A 14 9.82 -7.88 31.10
C ASP A 14 9.03 -6.99 32.08
N SER A 15 9.64 -6.66 33.22
CA SER A 15 9.01 -5.86 34.29
C SER A 15 8.52 -4.46 33.87
N SER A 16 9.12 -3.87 32.83
CA SER A 16 8.70 -2.58 32.28
C SER A 16 7.51 -2.74 31.33
N GLU A 17 7.45 -3.84 30.58
CA GLU A 17 6.28 -4.21 29.77
C GLU A 17 5.08 -4.55 30.66
N VAL A 18 5.28 -5.31 31.75
CA VAL A 18 4.25 -5.57 32.77
C VAL A 18 3.74 -4.26 33.38
N ALA A 19 4.62 -3.30 33.68
CA ALA A 19 4.23 -1.98 34.16
C ALA A 19 3.44 -1.17 33.11
N ALA A 20 3.80 -1.24 31.83
CA ALA A 20 3.07 -0.62 30.73
C ALA A 20 1.67 -1.25 30.54
N LEU A 21 1.56 -2.58 30.57
CA LEU A 21 0.29 -3.30 30.54
C LEU A 21 -0.59 -2.92 31.74
N CYS A 22 -0.02 -2.83 32.95
CA CYS A 22 -0.70 -2.33 34.13
C CYS A 22 -1.22 -0.89 33.95
N PHE A 23 -0.42 0.01 33.39
CA PHE A 23 -0.85 1.38 33.08
C PHE A 23 -2.05 1.41 32.13
N LEU A 24 -1.98 0.68 31.01
CA LEU A 24 -3.05 0.63 30.01
C LEU A 24 -4.37 0.11 30.63
N CYS A 25 -4.28 -0.81 31.59
CA CYS A 25 -5.43 -1.37 32.29
C CYS A 25 -6.06 -0.45 33.37
N ARG A 26 -5.51 0.75 33.65
CA ARG A 26 -5.98 1.61 34.77
C ARG A 26 -7.41 2.13 34.67
N ASP A 27 -8.03 2.08 33.49
CA ASP A 27 -9.43 2.49 33.29
C ASP A 27 -10.42 1.31 33.51
N VAL A 28 -9.94 0.06 33.47
CA VAL A 28 -10.75 -1.16 33.64
C VAL A 28 -10.48 -1.93 34.94
N LEU A 29 -9.27 -1.78 35.50
CA LEU A 29 -8.85 -2.30 36.79
C LEU A 29 -8.61 -1.15 37.77
N ASN A 30 -9.19 -1.25 38.97
CA ASN A 30 -8.97 -0.21 39.98
C ASN A 30 -7.50 -0.16 40.44
N ARG A 31 -7.03 1.05 40.75
CA ARG A 31 -5.64 1.33 41.13
C ARG A 31 -5.09 0.37 42.20
N LYS A 32 -5.87 0.10 43.25
CA LYS A 32 -5.47 -0.81 44.35
C LYS A 32 -5.27 -2.27 43.93
N ARG A 33 -5.88 -2.74 42.84
CA ARG A 33 -5.65 -4.09 42.28
C ARG A 33 -4.48 -4.14 41.30
N LEU A 34 -4.01 -2.99 40.80
CA LEU A 34 -2.81 -2.87 39.95
C LEU A 34 -1.55 -2.63 40.80
N GLU A 35 -1.67 -1.92 41.92
CA GLU A 35 -0.58 -1.74 42.91
C GLU A 35 -0.18 -3.02 43.66
N THR A 36 -0.74 -4.19 43.31
CA THR A 36 -0.33 -5.52 43.82
C THR A 36 -0.05 -6.53 42.68
N VAL A 37 0.30 -6.04 41.50
CA VAL A 37 0.70 -6.85 40.36
C VAL A 37 2.23 -6.83 40.30
N GLU A 38 2.84 -8.01 40.34
CA GLU A 38 4.30 -8.18 40.34
C GLU A 38 4.81 -8.80 39.02
N ASP A 39 3.91 -9.46 38.28
CA ASP A 39 4.15 -10.20 37.04
C ASP A 39 2.93 -10.09 36.08
N GLY A 40 3.09 -10.52 34.83
CA GLY A 40 1.99 -10.58 33.86
C GLY A 40 0.94 -11.62 34.25
N CYS A 41 1.32 -12.78 34.80
CA CYS A 41 0.37 -13.80 35.27
C CYS A 41 -0.67 -13.26 36.24
N SER A 42 -0.26 -12.48 37.25
CA SER A 42 -1.16 -11.83 38.21
C SER A 42 -1.98 -10.72 37.55
N LEU A 43 -1.44 -9.96 36.58
CA LEU A 43 -2.26 -9.05 35.78
C LEU A 43 -3.37 -9.79 35.03
N PHE A 44 -3.02 -10.88 34.34
CA PHE A 44 -3.96 -11.69 33.56
C PHE A 44 -5.04 -12.31 34.44
N GLN A 45 -4.69 -12.81 35.63
CA GLN A 45 -5.70 -13.25 36.61
C GLN A 45 -6.68 -12.12 36.96
N ARG A 46 -6.20 -10.90 37.23
CA ARG A 46 -7.06 -9.76 37.61
C ARG A 46 -7.97 -9.29 36.48
N LEU A 47 -7.55 -9.47 35.22
CA LEU A 47 -8.33 -9.23 34.00
C LEU A 47 -9.36 -10.35 33.75
N GLN A 48 -9.00 -11.63 33.97
CA GLN A 48 -9.91 -12.76 33.89
C GLN A 48 -11.02 -12.69 34.96
N GLU A 49 -10.70 -12.26 36.19
CA GLU A 49 -11.65 -11.89 37.25
C GLU A 49 -12.57 -10.70 36.90
N LYS A 50 -12.42 -10.13 35.71
CA LYS A 50 -13.25 -9.04 35.15
C LYS A 50 -13.89 -9.36 33.80
N SER A 51 -13.85 -10.63 33.34
CA SER A 51 -14.31 -11.05 32.02
C SER A 51 -13.57 -10.40 30.84
N LEU A 52 -12.39 -9.81 31.09
CA LEU A 52 -11.59 -9.11 30.07
C LEU A 52 -10.67 -10.05 29.25
N LEU A 53 -10.70 -11.35 29.52
CA LEU A 53 -9.94 -12.41 28.81
C LEU A 53 -10.85 -13.59 28.40
N GLU A 54 -12.14 -13.32 28.21
CA GLU A 54 -13.08 -14.26 27.60
C GLU A 54 -12.73 -14.47 26.12
N ASP A 55 -12.47 -13.37 25.39
CA ASP A 55 -11.86 -13.39 24.05
C ASP A 55 -10.34 -13.12 24.09
N HIS A 56 -9.71 -13.15 22.91
CA HIS A 56 -8.28 -12.79 22.73
C HIS A 56 -8.08 -11.31 22.33
N TYR A 57 -9.16 -10.55 22.10
CA TYR A 57 -9.15 -9.21 21.51
C TYR A 57 -8.68 -8.12 22.49
N PHE A 58 -9.05 -8.19 23.77
CA PHE A 58 -8.56 -7.20 24.74
C PHE A 58 -7.05 -7.34 24.98
N LEU A 59 -6.54 -8.57 25.13
CA LEU A 59 -5.11 -8.82 25.29
C LEU A 59 -4.31 -8.55 24.00
N SER A 60 -4.87 -8.89 22.84
CA SER A 60 -4.33 -8.47 21.52
C SER A 60 -4.14 -6.95 21.46
N GLN A 61 -5.15 -6.16 21.86
CA GLN A 61 -5.02 -4.69 21.90
C GLN A 61 -3.92 -4.22 22.85
N LEU A 62 -3.76 -4.83 24.02
CA LEU A 62 -2.71 -4.48 24.98
C LEU A 62 -1.31 -4.78 24.42
N LEU A 63 -1.07 -6.01 23.95
CA LEU A 63 0.22 -6.44 23.38
C LEU A 63 0.57 -5.68 22.10
N SER A 64 -0.43 -5.34 21.27
CA SER A 64 -0.24 -4.50 20.08
C SER A 64 0.20 -3.08 20.42
N VAL A 65 -0.29 -2.51 21.53
CA VAL A 65 0.06 -1.17 21.99
C VAL A 65 1.47 -1.11 22.58
N ILE A 66 1.89 -2.10 23.39
CA ILE A 66 3.31 -2.21 23.84
C ILE A 66 4.26 -2.71 22.74
N GLY A 67 3.77 -2.94 21.52
CA GLY A 67 4.59 -3.27 20.34
C GLY A 67 4.94 -4.75 20.16
N ARG A 68 4.59 -5.63 21.11
CA ARG A 68 4.87 -7.08 21.12
C ARG A 68 4.02 -7.88 20.13
N LEU A 69 4.34 -7.68 18.85
CA LEU A 69 3.68 -8.37 17.73
C LEU A 69 4.00 -9.87 17.63
N ASP A 70 5.11 -10.30 18.22
CA ASP A 70 5.45 -11.70 18.47
C ASP A 70 4.39 -12.37 19.36
N LEU A 71 4.09 -11.77 20.52
CA LEU A 71 3.07 -12.28 21.45
C LEU A 71 1.64 -12.08 20.91
N HIS A 72 1.40 -11.02 20.13
CA HIS A 72 0.16 -10.85 19.37
C HIS A 72 -0.08 -12.01 18.38
N ARG A 73 0.92 -12.35 17.57
CA ARG A 73 0.84 -13.47 16.62
C ARG A 73 0.69 -14.81 17.32
N LEU A 74 1.25 -14.96 18.52
CA LEU A 74 1.03 -16.14 19.35
C LEU A 74 -0.46 -16.27 19.75
N LEU A 75 -1.11 -15.19 20.20
CA LEU A 75 -2.56 -15.19 20.49
C LEU A 75 -3.43 -15.48 19.27
N GLU A 76 -3.09 -14.95 18.09
CA GLU A 76 -3.80 -15.19 16.84
C GLU A 76 -3.60 -16.62 16.29
N THR A 77 -2.44 -17.23 16.59
CA THR A 77 -2.15 -18.62 16.18
C THR A 77 -2.88 -19.61 17.08
N ASP A 78 -3.08 -19.26 18.34
CA ASP A 78 -3.86 -20.05 19.31
C ASP A 78 -5.38 -19.90 19.09
N SER A 79 -5.86 -18.68 18.83
CA SER A 79 -7.29 -18.45 18.53
C SER A 79 -7.77 -19.28 17.35
N ARG A 80 -6.99 -19.34 16.26
CA ARG A 80 -7.30 -20.13 15.06
C ARG A 80 -7.33 -21.66 15.28
N GLN A 81 -6.76 -22.15 16.39
CA GLN A 81 -6.88 -23.55 16.80
C GLN A 81 -8.17 -23.79 17.59
N LEU A 82 -8.58 -22.82 18.42
CA LEU A 82 -9.83 -22.85 19.20
C LEU A 82 -11.09 -22.54 18.37
N GLU A 83 -10.96 -21.71 17.33
CA GLU A 83 -12.03 -21.25 16.42
C GLU A 83 -12.77 -22.40 15.70
N GLN A 84 -12.20 -23.60 15.65
CA GLN A 84 -12.92 -24.80 15.16
C GLN A 84 -14.04 -25.27 16.12
N THR A 85 -14.13 -24.71 17.33
CA THR A 85 -14.99 -25.22 18.42
C THR A 85 -15.79 -24.16 19.20
N ALA A 86 -16.00 -22.95 18.67
CA ALA A 86 -16.94 -21.99 19.27
C ALA A 86 -17.69 -21.13 18.24
N HIS A 87 -19.02 -21.11 18.34
CA HIS A 87 -19.89 -20.09 17.75
C HIS A 87 -20.62 -19.36 18.88
N THR A 88 -20.20 -18.15 19.20
CA THR A 88 -20.98 -17.21 20.03
C THR A 88 -20.63 -15.79 19.65
N GLN A 89 -21.61 -15.05 19.13
CA GLN A 89 -21.53 -13.59 19.10
C GLN A 89 -21.72 -13.06 20.52
N THR A 90 -20.95 -12.06 20.92
CA THR A 90 -21.20 -11.29 22.13
C THR A 90 -20.86 -9.83 21.83
N ASP A 91 -21.86 -8.97 21.86
CA ASP A 91 -21.66 -7.53 21.75
C ASP A 91 -20.93 -6.99 23.00
N ALA A 92 -20.18 -5.91 22.81
CA ALA A 92 -19.50 -5.13 23.85
C ALA A 92 -18.33 -5.80 24.61
N CYS A 93 -17.37 -6.42 23.90
CA CYS A 93 -16.00 -6.48 24.42
C CYS A 93 -15.43 -5.03 24.56
N PRO A 94 -14.93 -4.62 25.74
CA PRO A 94 -14.53 -3.24 25.98
C PRO A 94 -13.25 -2.87 25.21
N ALA A 95 -13.35 -1.91 24.29
CA ALA A 95 -12.19 -1.36 23.60
C ALA A 95 -11.26 -0.61 24.56
N LEU A 96 -9.94 -0.80 24.44
CA LEU A 96 -8.95 -0.10 25.26
C LEU A 96 -9.03 1.43 25.05
N SER A 97 -9.05 2.17 26.15
CA SER A 97 -9.15 3.64 26.21
C SER A 97 -8.21 4.34 25.21
N GLN A 98 -8.76 5.23 24.38
CA GLN A 98 -7.98 5.99 23.40
C GLN A 98 -6.97 6.92 24.09
N TYR A 99 -7.36 7.48 25.24
CA TYR A 99 -6.51 8.30 26.11
C TYR A 99 -5.35 7.50 26.70
N ARG A 100 -5.56 6.25 27.15
CA ARG A 100 -4.46 5.37 27.60
C ARG A 100 -3.44 5.10 26.49
N ARG A 101 -3.91 4.83 25.27
CA ARG A 101 -3.02 4.65 24.09
C ARG A 101 -2.27 5.93 23.74
N MET A 102 -2.93 7.08 23.80
CA MET A 102 -2.31 8.39 23.56
C MET A 102 -1.20 8.68 24.59
N LEU A 103 -1.49 8.52 25.89
CA LEU A 103 -0.50 8.75 26.94
C LEU A 103 0.68 7.79 26.88
N TYR A 104 0.45 6.50 26.64
CA TYR A 104 1.54 5.53 26.51
C TYR A 104 2.45 5.85 25.32
N LYS A 105 1.86 6.14 24.13
CA LYS A 105 2.66 6.58 22.97
C LYS A 105 3.47 7.84 23.29
N VAL A 106 2.86 8.83 23.95
CA VAL A 106 3.56 10.06 24.36
C VAL A 106 4.73 9.75 25.30
N SER A 107 4.61 8.80 26.23
CA SER A 107 5.74 8.47 27.12
C SER A 107 6.89 7.73 26.44
N GLU A 108 6.62 6.85 25.47
CA GLU A 108 7.68 6.10 24.77
C GLU A 108 8.53 7.00 23.87
N ASP A 109 7.91 8.01 23.25
CA ASP A 109 8.59 8.96 22.37
C ASP A 109 9.36 10.08 23.16
N VAL A 110 9.34 10.11 24.50
CA VAL A 110 10.04 11.13 25.33
C VAL A 110 11.51 10.77 25.58
N THR A 111 12.41 11.66 25.16
CA THR A 111 13.85 11.56 25.43
C THR A 111 14.19 11.81 26.92
N LYS A 112 15.35 11.34 27.39
CA LYS A 112 15.83 11.57 28.76
C LYS A 112 16.05 13.06 29.10
N GLU A 113 16.41 13.86 28.10
CA GLU A 113 16.49 15.32 28.23
C GLU A 113 15.10 15.93 28.41
N ASN A 114 14.14 15.53 27.56
CA ASN A 114 12.75 15.98 27.66
C ASN A 114 12.09 15.53 28.95
N LEU A 115 12.35 14.32 29.46
CA LEU A 115 11.91 13.89 30.79
C LEU A 115 12.44 14.81 31.90
N THR A 116 13.71 15.22 31.80
CA THR A 116 14.31 16.17 32.76
C THR A 116 13.66 17.55 32.65
N LYS A 117 13.36 18.02 31.43
CA LYS A 117 12.63 19.28 31.19
C LYS A 117 11.18 19.19 31.69
N MET A 118 10.48 18.07 31.49
CA MET A 118 9.13 17.82 32.03
C MET A 118 9.11 17.91 33.56
N LYS A 119 10.03 17.24 34.27
CA LYS A 119 10.15 17.34 35.73
C LYS A 119 10.39 18.79 36.18
N PHE A 120 11.24 19.54 35.48
CA PHE A 120 11.49 20.94 35.79
C PHE A 120 10.23 21.81 35.60
N LEU A 121 9.55 21.68 34.45
CA LEU A 121 8.31 22.40 34.09
C LEU A 121 7.07 22.02 34.91
N LEU A 122 7.15 20.95 35.70
CA LEU A 122 6.14 20.52 36.67
C LEU A 122 6.49 20.88 38.12
N SER A 123 7.70 21.37 38.40
CA SER A 123 8.19 21.55 39.77
C SER A 123 7.56 22.73 40.53
N ASP A 124 6.70 23.50 39.87
CA ASP A 124 5.78 24.50 40.42
C ASP A 124 4.44 23.90 40.89
N LYS A 125 4.01 22.79 40.28
CA LYS A 125 2.69 22.14 40.50
C LYS A 125 2.77 20.79 41.20
N LEU A 126 3.90 20.10 41.12
CA LEU A 126 4.16 18.79 41.72
C LEU A 126 5.36 18.85 42.67
N PRO A 127 5.25 18.37 43.93
CA PRO A 127 6.36 18.34 44.86
C PRO A 127 7.54 17.51 44.33
N ARG A 128 8.76 18.05 44.40
CA ARG A 128 9.99 17.39 43.89
C ARG A 128 10.16 15.96 44.40
N GLY A 129 9.91 15.69 45.69
CA GLY A 129 9.93 14.34 46.26
C GLY A 129 8.95 13.31 45.66
N ARG A 130 8.10 13.70 44.71
CA ARG A 130 7.27 12.81 43.88
C ARG A 130 7.74 12.73 42.42
N LEU A 131 8.40 13.79 41.91
CA LEU A 131 8.97 13.84 40.55
C LEU A 131 10.38 13.24 40.49
N ASP A 132 11.22 13.47 41.50
CA ASP A 132 12.61 13.01 41.55
C ASP A 132 12.69 11.48 41.39
N PRO A 133 11.85 10.65 42.04
CA PRO A 133 11.86 9.19 41.87
C PRO A 133 11.50 8.69 40.46
N CYS A 134 10.71 9.44 39.68
CA CYS A 134 10.18 8.95 38.40
C CYS A 134 11.30 8.66 37.38
N THR A 135 11.49 7.41 36.97
CA THR A 135 12.57 7.04 36.04
C THR A 135 12.19 7.18 34.56
N THR A 136 10.89 7.07 34.26
CA THR A 136 10.28 7.18 32.93
C THR A 136 9.33 8.37 32.83
N ALA A 137 8.99 8.76 31.59
CA ALA A 137 7.90 9.71 31.34
C ALA A 137 6.53 9.16 31.75
N LEU A 138 6.32 7.84 31.62
CA LEU A 138 5.08 7.18 32.00
C LEU A 138 4.77 7.33 33.50
N GLU A 139 5.79 7.23 34.35
CA GLU A 139 5.67 7.51 35.79
C GLU A 139 5.29 8.98 36.09
N VAL A 140 5.84 9.93 35.33
CA VAL A 140 5.50 11.36 35.48
C VAL A 140 4.04 11.62 35.07
N LEU A 141 3.56 11.01 33.98
CA LEU A 141 2.15 11.06 33.57
C LEU A 141 1.24 10.44 34.65
N CYS A 142 1.66 9.32 35.26
CA CYS A 142 0.93 8.70 36.37
C CYS A 142 0.84 9.60 37.62
N GLU A 143 1.85 10.43 37.89
CA GLU A 143 1.84 11.40 38.99
C GLU A 143 0.97 12.62 38.65
N MET A 144 1.00 13.11 37.41
CA MET A 144 0.09 14.17 36.94
C MET A 144 -1.38 13.74 37.07
N GLU A 145 -1.72 12.50 36.71
CA GLU A 145 -3.05 11.93 36.96
C GLU A 145 -3.37 11.82 38.46
N ARG A 146 -2.40 11.39 39.28
CA ARG A 146 -2.60 11.27 40.75
C ARG A 146 -2.86 12.62 41.42
N GLN A 147 -2.48 13.74 40.80
CA GLN A 147 -2.74 15.09 41.30
C GLN A 147 -3.76 15.85 40.43
N GLU A 148 -4.53 15.13 39.61
CA GLU A 148 -5.63 15.69 38.79
C GLU A 148 -5.22 16.81 37.81
N LEU A 149 -3.92 16.91 37.52
CA LEU A 149 -3.37 17.80 36.47
C LEU A 149 -3.59 17.23 35.07
N LEU A 150 -3.96 15.95 34.97
CA LEU A 150 -4.14 15.20 33.75
C LEU A 150 -5.35 14.27 33.88
N THR A 151 -6.35 14.42 33.02
CA THR A 151 -7.52 13.52 32.88
C THR A 151 -7.96 13.47 31.40
N GLU A 152 -8.86 12.56 31.03
CA GLU A 152 -9.33 12.41 29.62
C GLU A 152 -9.84 13.72 29.01
N ASP A 153 -10.46 14.57 29.83
CA ASP A 153 -11.03 15.87 29.44
C ASP A 153 -10.10 17.07 29.75
N ARG A 154 -9.00 16.85 30.48
CA ARG A 154 -8.04 17.90 30.91
C ARG A 154 -6.64 17.54 30.45
N LEU A 155 -6.29 18.00 29.26
CA LEU A 155 -5.01 17.73 28.60
C LEU A 155 -4.11 18.97 28.48
N ASP A 156 -4.61 20.15 28.87
CA ASP A 156 -3.95 21.45 28.68
C ASP A 156 -2.61 21.58 29.39
N GLU A 157 -2.46 20.97 30.57
CA GLU A 157 -1.17 20.99 31.29
C GLU A 157 -0.12 20.14 30.57
N LEU A 158 -0.51 18.96 30.08
CA LEU A 158 0.35 18.10 29.27
C LEU A 158 0.69 18.76 27.93
N GLN A 159 -0.29 19.37 27.27
CA GLN A 159 -0.11 20.15 26.05
C GLN A 159 0.96 21.23 26.25
N ARG A 160 0.83 22.10 27.27
CA ARG A 160 1.80 23.15 27.62
C ARG A 160 3.21 22.60 27.85
N ILE A 161 3.33 21.47 28.56
CA ILE A 161 4.62 20.86 28.88
C ILE A 161 5.27 20.28 27.62
N LEU A 162 4.49 19.65 26.74
CA LEU A 162 5.01 19.09 25.50
C LEU A 162 5.31 20.18 24.46
N GLU A 163 4.59 21.30 24.42
CA GLU A 163 4.93 22.43 23.54
C GLU A 163 6.32 22.99 23.84
N GLU A 164 6.75 22.92 25.09
CA GLU A 164 8.11 23.24 25.52
C GLU A 164 9.12 22.10 25.28
N CYS A 165 8.74 20.83 25.41
CA CYS A 165 9.66 19.69 25.31
C CYS A 165 9.82 19.14 23.87
N ASP A 166 8.71 18.86 23.18
CA ASP A 166 8.67 18.35 21.81
C ASP A 166 7.32 18.67 21.13
N THR A 167 7.36 19.48 20.07
CA THR A 167 6.17 19.94 19.36
C THR A 167 5.42 18.83 18.61
N GLN A 168 6.06 17.69 18.29
CA GLN A 168 5.39 16.53 17.69
C GLN A 168 4.61 15.73 18.73
N LEU A 169 5.08 15.70 19.98
CA LEU A 169 4.33 15.12 21.10
C LEU A 169 3.14 16.00 21.48
N ALA A 170 3.33 17.32 21.51
CA ALA A 170 2.23 18.28 21.65
C ALA A 170 1.17 18.12 20.55
N HIS A 171 1.59 17.93 19.30
CA HIS A 171 0.67 17.66 18.19
C HIS A 171 -0.08 16.33 18.37
N THR A 172 0.56 15.30 18.93
CA THR A 172 -0.10 14.00 19.24
C THR A 172 -1.22 14.17 20.27
N VAL A 173 -1.04 15.01 21.28
CA VAL A 173 -2.09 15.35 22.27
C VAL A 173 -3.20 16.18 21.62
N GLN A 174 -2.86 17.21 20.85
CA GLN A 174 -3.83 18.07 20.16
C GLN A 174 -4.76 17.28 19.21
N GLN A 175 -4.22 16.35 18.41
CA GLN A 175 -5.03 15.50 17.52
C GLN A 175 -6.07 14.66 18.28
N HIS A 176 -5.75 14.20 19.49
CA HIS A 176 -6.69 13.45 20.33
C HIS A 176 -7.83 14.35 20.86
N ARG A 177 -7.56 15.63 21.15
CA ARG A 177 -8.60 16.62 21.51
C ARG A 177 -9.59 16.86 20.37
N GLU A 178 -9.07 17.05 19.15
CA GLU A 178 -9.87 17.30 17.95
C GLU A 178 -10.76 16.10 17.56
N ALA A 179 -10.25 14.88 17.75
CA ALA A 179 -11.01 13.65 17.57
C ALA A 179 -12.21 13.56 18.53
N ARG A 180 -12.02 13.81 19.84
CA ARG A 180 -13.13 13.80 20.83
C ARG A 180 -14.14 14.92 20.55
N GLY A 181 -13.68 16.12 20.17
CA GLY A 181 -14.54 17.27 19.87
C GLY A 181 -15.53 17.05 18.71
N SER A 182 -15.24 16.11 17.81
CA SER A 182 -16.12 15.78 16.68
C SER A 182 -17.31 14.87 17.03
N VAL A 183 -17.31 14.23 18.21
CA VAL A 183 -18.31 13.23 18.61
C VAL A 183 -19.50 13.87 19.37
N SER A 184 -19.28 14.97 20.10
CA SER A 184 -20.23 15.54 21.05
C SER A 184 -21.37 16.40 20.42
N ARG A 185 -21.83 16.09 19.20
CA ARG A 185 -22.86 16.90 18.51
C ARG A 185 -23.97 16.13 17.80
N GLN A 186 -24.48 15.09 18.45
CA GLN A 186 -25.77 14.47 18.11
C GLN A 186 -26.67 14.34 19.35
N GLU A 187 -27.17 15.48 19.85
CA GLU A 187 -28.36 15.47 20.71
C GLU A 187 -29.62 15.26 19.85
N TYR A 188 -30.55 14.45 20.35
CA TYR A 188 -31.73 14.02 19.61
C TYR A 188 -32.78 15.13 19.52
N SER A 189 -33.18 15.50 18.30
CA SER A 189 -34.37 16.33 18.05
C SER A 189 -35.40 15.53 17.25
N VAL A 190 -36.41 15.01 17.93
CA VAL A 190 -37.53 14.28 17.33
C VAL A 190 -38.69 15.25 17.04
N GLN A 191 -39.09 15.37 15.78
CA GLN A 191 -40.32 16.03 15.32
C GLN A 191 -40.92 15.24 14.12
N PRO A 192 -42.23 15.34 13.83
CA PRO A 192 -43.01 14.14 13.53
C PRO A 192 -43.27 13.84 12.05
N ILE A 193 -43.75 12.62 11.83
CA ILE A 193 -44.28 12.12 10.56
C ILE A 193 -45.58 12.86 10.20
N SER A 194 -45.70 13.29 8.94
CA SER A 194 -46.99 13.59 8.29
C SER A 194 -47.15 12.73 7.05
N ASN A 195 -48.04 11.74 7.11
CA ASN A 195 -48.39 10.92 5.95
C ASN A 195 -49.18 11.74 4.91
N GLN A 196 -48.96 11.46 3.63
CA GLN A 196 -50.07 11.33 2.69
C GLN A 196 -49.75 10.25 1.65
N GLU A 197 -50.77 9.50 1.28
CA GLU A 197 -50.67 8.25 0.53
C GLU A 197 -50.96 8.47 -0.97
N GLN A 198 -51.18 7.36 -1.70
CA GLN A 198 -51.62 7.23 -3.09
C GLN A 198 -50.45 7.20 -4.12
N GLN A 199 -50.40 6.25 -5.06
CA GLN A 199 -51.34 5.14 -5.32
C GLN A 199 -50.63 3.91 -5.93
N LEU A 200 -51.17 2.71 -5.69
CA LEU A 200 -50.66 1.45 -6.24
C LEU A 200 -50.99 1.27 -7.72
N SER A 201 -50.11 0.62 -8.47
CA SER A 201 -50.44 -0.20 -9.64
C SER A 201 -49.35 -1.24 -9.91
N SER A 202 -49.75 -2.50 -10.10
CA SER A 202 -48.88 -3.69 -10.11
C SER A 202 -49.71 -4.94 -10.48
N PRO A 203 -49.11 -6.11 -10.76
CA PRO A 203 -47.88 -6.42 -11.51
C PRO A 203 -48.15 -7.46 -12.64
N GLN A 204 -47.12 -7.90 -13.38
CA GLN A 204 -46.94 -9.20 -14.11
C GLN A 204 -45.92 -9.03 -15.26
N SER A 205 -45.15 -10.03 -15.72
CA SER A 205 -44.74 -11.33 -15.14
C SER A 205 -43.58 -11.97 -15.92
N LEU A 206 -42.56 -12.47 -15.20
CA LEU A 206 -41.64 -13.62 -15.46
C LEU A 206 -41.16 -14.02 -16.89
N GLN A 207 -39.89 -14.49 -16.92
CA GLN A 207 -39.26 -15.40 -17.93
C GLN A 207 -38.95 -14.79 -19.32
N SER A 208 -37.91 -15.22 -20.07
CA SER A 208 -36.80 -16.19 -19.82
C SER A 208 -35.49 -15.78 -20.54
N LEU A 209 -34.61 -16.75 -20.90
CA LEU A 209 -33.20 -16.58 -21.30
C LEU A 209 -32.97 -16.36 -22.81
N SER A 210 -31.73 -15.93 -23.13
CA SER A 210 -30.90 -16.28 -24.32
C SER A 210 -30.78 -15.35 -25.55
N ILE A 211 -29.52 -14.97 -25.83
CA ILE A 211 -28.75 -14.94 -27.11
C ILE A 211 -29.59 -14.93 -28.41
N SER A 212 -29.46 -13.96 -29.34
CA SER A 212 -28.37 -13.97 -30.35
C SER A 212 -28.19 -12.67 -31.17
N GLU A 213 -27.09 -12.65 -31.93
CA GLU A 213 -26.53 -11.61 -32.82
C GLU A 213 -27.50 -10.94 -33.84
N THR A 214 -27.08 -9.77 -34.37
CA THR A 214 -27.28 -9.44 -35.79
C THR A 214 -26.21 -8.46 -36.31
N ARG A 215 -25.84 -8.58 -37.59
CA ARG A 215 -24.88 -7.70 -38.30
C ARG A 215 -25.58 -6.46 -38.90
N PRO A 216 -24.81 -5.47 -39.40
CA PRO A 216 -25.05 -5.06 -40.80
C PRO A 216 -23.77 -4.80 -41.63
N ASN A 217 -23.97 -4.48 -42.91
CA ASN A 217 -23.01 -4.07 -43.95
C ASN A 217 -23.80 -3.22 -44.98
N CYS A 218 -23.30 -2.39 -45.91
CA CYS A 218 -21.97 -2.06 -46.47
C CYS A 218 -22.03 -0.54 -46.87
N GLU A 219 -21.19 0.17 -47.66
CA GLU A 219 -20.03 -0.15 -48.50
C GLU A 219 -19.17 1.12 -48.79
N ARG A 220 -17.84 0.97 -48.97
CA ARG A 220 -16.93 1.73 -49.88
C ARG A 220 -16.90 3.28 -49.81
N GLY A 221 -15.75 3.81 -49.40
CA GLY A 221 -15.42 5.26 -49.45
C GLY A 221 -14.03 5.61 -50.02
N GLN A 222 -13.79 5.32 -51.31
CA GLN A 222 -12.70 5.84 -52.18
C GLN A 222 -11.21 5.66 -51.79
N ARG A 223 -10.35 5.66 -52.83
CA ARG A 223 -8.88 5.64 -52.75
C ARG A 223 -8.32 7.07 -52.81
N ILE A 224 -7.14 7.27 -52.22
CA ILE A 224 -6.07 8.05 -52.86
C ILE A 224 -4.85 7.14 -53.02
N ARG A 225 -4.16 7.24 -54.17
CA ARG A 225 -2.81 6.68 -54.38
C ARG A 225 -1.86 7.85 -54.60
N LEU A 226 -0.69 7.78 -54.00
CA LEU A 226 0.48 8.58 -54.40
C LEU A 226 1.61 7.63 -54.83
N TYR A 227 2.65 8.20 -55.43
CA TYR A 227 3.37 7.56 -56.54
C TYR A 227 4.58 6.69 -56.17
N SER A 228 4.96 5.90 -57.18
CA SER A 228 6.21 5.14 -57.34
C SER A 228 7.45 6.05 -57.33
N ASP A 229 8.65 5.49 -57.07
CA ASP A 229 9.71 5.38 -58.10
C ASP A 229 11.00 4.71 -57.62
N ALA A 230 11.19 3.44 -58.04
CA ALA A 230 12.45 2.82 -58.48
C ALA A 230 12.19 1.36 -58.92
N MET A 231 12.57 0.98 -60.14
CA MET A 231 12.39 -0.37 -60.70
C MET A 231 13.69 -0.89 -61.33
N THR A 232 14.03 -2.14 -61.02
CA THR A 232 14.75 -3.13 -61.86
C THR A 232 14.49 -4.49 -61.19
N GLU A 233 13.66 -5.36 -61.77
CA GLU A 233 14.01 -6.42 -62.75
C GLU A 233 15.04 -7.44 -62.21
N THR A 234 14.87 -8.77 -62.35
CA THR A 234 14.00 -9.54 -63.27
C THR A 234 13.46 -10.85 -62.64
N GLN A 235 12.50 -11.48 -63.33
CA GLN A 235 11.91 -12.83 -63.10
C GLN A 235 12.17 -13.70 -64.35
N PRO A 236 11.77 -15.00 -64.45
CA PRO A 236 11.22 -15.94 -63.45
C PRO A 236 11.97 -17.31 -63.40
N GLY A 237 11.53 -18.22 -62.51
CA GLY A 237 11.90 -19.65 -62.53
C GLY A 237 10.68 -20.56 -62.36
N SER A 238 10.45 -21.48 -63.30
CA SER A 238 9.22 -22.28 -63.42
C SER A 238 9.23 -23.61 -62.65
N GLY A 239 8.06 -24.04 -62.16
CA GLY A 239 7.84 -25.41 -61.65
C GLY A 239 6.65 -25.51 -60.68
N PRO A 240 5.56 -26.24 -61.00
CA PRO A 240 4.46 -26.48 -60.07
C PRO A 240 4.67 -27.78 -59.28
N ASP A 241 4.11 -27.85 -58.06
CA ASP A 241 3.47 -29.11 -57.64
C ASP A 241 2.39 -28.96 -56.54
N GLN A 242 1.39 -29.83 -56.66
CA GLN A 242 0.35 -30.27 -55.71
C GLN A 242 0.01 -29.42 -54.46
N VAL A 243 -1.16 -28.78 -54.49
CA VAL A 243 -1.84 -28.24 -53.29
C VAL A 243 -2.44 -29.38 -52.46
N THR A 244 -1.69 -29.88 -51.47
CA THR A 244 -2.27 -30.69 -50.38
C THR A 244 -2.91 -29.76 -49.34
N THR A 245 -4.23 -29.89 -49.14
CA THR A 245 -5.01 -29.07 -48.21
C THR A 245 -4.72 -29.41 -46.75
N SER A 246 -3.69 -28.78 -46.19
CA SER A 246 -3.39 -28.79 -44.75
C SER A 246 -4.00 -27.58 -44.02
N PRO A 247 -4.47 -27.71 -42.76
CA PRO A 247 -5.12 -26.63 -42.01
C PRO A 247 -4.12 -25.64 -41.38
N THR A 248 -3.19 -25.12 -42.17
CA THR A 248 -2.00 -24.36 -41.69
C THR A 248 -2.21 -22.85 -41.53
N GLN A 249 -3.44 -22.34 -41.67
CA GLN A 249 -3.75 -20.90 -41.52
C GLN A 249 -4.31 -20.47 -40.14
N SER A 250 -4.48 -21.39 -39.19
CA SER A 250 -4.94 -21.06 -37.82
C SER A 250 -3.80 -20.75 -36.83
N TRP A 251 -2.56 -21.15 -37.11
CA TRP A 251 -1.44 -21.02 -36.17
C TRP A 251 -0.70 -19.67 -36.28
N LYS A 252 -0.66 -19.06 -37.48
CA LYS A 252 0.07 -17.79 -37.70
C LYS A 252 -0.58 -16.54 -37.10
N THR A 253 -1.85 -16.60 -36.68
CA THR A 253 -2.51 -15.51 -35.95
C THR A 253 -2.08 -15.45 -34.48
N SER A 254 -1.79 -16.60 -33.86
CA SER A 254 -1.42 -16.70 -32.44
C SER A 254 -0.20 -15.85 -32.07
N GLU A 255 0.89 -15.97 -32.85
CA GLU A 255 2.18 -15.30 -32.63
C GLU A 255 2.10 -13.76 -32.77
N MET A 256 1.02 -13.22 -33.35
CA MET A 256 0.82 -11.78 -33.48
C MET A 256 0.08 -11.16 -32.29
N GLU A 257 -0.73 -11.92 -31.53
CA GLU A 257 -1.52 -11.36 -30.42
C GLU A 257 -0.74 -11.16 -29.11
N HIS A 258 0.39 -11.85 -28.92
CA HIS A 258 1.17 -11.82 -27.68
C HIS A 258 2.69 -11.73 -27.91
N TYR A 259 3.42 -11.23 -26.91
CA TYR A 259 4.89 -11.26 -26.91
C TYR A 259 5.40 -12.68 -26.61
N SER A 260 6.52 -13.09 -27.23
CA SER A 260 7.30 -14.26 -26.79
C SER A 260 7.75 -14.05 -25.34
N MET A 261 7.64 -15.10 -24.54
CA MET A 261 8.28 -15.22 -23.23
C MET A 261 8.81 -16.67 -23.10
N THR A 262 9.94 -16.96 -23.72
CA THR A 262 10.50 -18.32 -23.89
C THR A 262 11.99 -18.46 -23.55
N CYS A 263 12.74 -17.36 -23.47
CA CYS A 263 14.16 -17.35 -23.12
C CYS A 263 14.40 -17.66 -21.62
N ASN A 264 15.58 -18.18 -21.31
CA ASN A 264 16.07 -18.36 -19.94
C ASN A 264 17.50 -17.80 -19.81
N PRO A 265 17.72 -16.74 -19.00
CA PRO A 265 16.70 -15.94 -18.32
C PRO A 265 15.79 -15.20 -19.32
N ARG A 266 14.55 -14.89 -18.93
CA ARG A 266 13.62 -14.07 -19.73
C ARG A 266 14.16 -12.65 -20.01
N GLY A 267 15.10 -12.21 -19.19
CA GLY A 267 15.79 -10.94 -19.29
C GLY A 267 16.38 -10.50 -17.95
N THR A 268 16.73 -9.22 -17.86
CA THR A 268 17.22 -8.61 -16.61
C THR A 268 16.08 -7.91 -15.89
N CYS A 269 16.01 -8.07 -14.57
CA CYS A 269 15.18 -7.29 -13.66
C CYS A 269 16.07 -6.45 -12.74
N LEU A 270 16.24 -5.17 -13.05
CA LEU A 270 17.00 -4.24 -12.20
C LEU A 270 16.10 -3.72 -11.07
N ILE A 271 16.53 -3.84 -9.82
CA ILE A 271 15.84 -3.26 -8.65
C ILE A 271 16.74 -2.18 -8.05
N ILE A 272 16.35 -0.91 -8.21
CA ILE A 272 16.97 0.22 -7.52
C ILE A 272 16.22 0.45 -6.20
N ASN A 273 16.93 0.32 -5.08
CA ASN A 273 16.37 0.36 -3.73
C ASN A 273 17.06 1.47 -2.91
N ASN A 274 16.61 2.72 -3.06
CA ASN A 274 17.20 3.87 -2.39
C ASN A 274 16.53 4.08 -1.03
N TYR A 275 17.31 4.38 0.01
CA TYR A 275 16.88 4.45 1.40
C TYR A 275 16.50 3.07 1.96
N HIS A 276 16.52 2.90 3.29
CA HIS A 276 16.41 1.58 3.93
C HIS A 276 14.97 1.00 3.94
N PHE A 277 14.53 0.64 2.74
CA PHE A 277 13.35 -0.13 2.39
C PHE A 277 13.61 -1.61 2.72
N MET A 278 13.41 -1.99 3.99
CA MET A 278 13.46 -3.40 4.45
C MET A 278 12.41 -4.29 3.76
N GLY A 279 12.82 -5.43 3.21
CA GLY A 279 11.94 -6.48 2.66
C GLY A 279 11.43 -6.29 1.22
N PHE A 280 11.50 -5.09 0.63
CA PHE A 280 10.93 -4.83 -0.71
C PHE A 280 11.74 -5.45 -1.84
N SER A 281 13.06 -5.24 -1.78
CA SER A 281 13.99 -5.84 -2.73
C SER A 281 13.89 -7.36 -2.71
N GLU A 282 13.67 -7.97 -1.54
CA GLU A 282 13.52 -9.42 -1.36
C GLU A 282 12.22 -9.95 -1.98
N VAL A 283 11.07 -9.34 -1.71
CA VAL A 283 9.79 -9.78 -2.30
C VAL A 283 9.80 -9.60 -3.82
N LEU A 284 10.28 -8.47 -4.33
CA LEU A 284 10.44 -8.25 -5.78
C LEU A 284 11.44 -9.23 -6.40
N HIS A 285 12.59 -9.46 -5.76
CA HIS A 285 13.59 -10.42 -6.20
C HIS A 285 12.99 -11.81 -6.31
N ASN A 286 12.30 -12.28 -5.28
CA ASN A 286 11.71 -13.61 -5.25
C ASN A 286 10.64 -13.78 -6.34
N VAL A 287 9.74 -12.81 -6.52
CA VAL A 287 8.72 -12.85 -7.59
C VAL A 287 9.38 -12.83 -8.97
N PHE A 288 10.27 -11.89 -9.27
CA PHE A 288 10.86 -11.82 -10.61
C PHE A 288 11.83 -12.97 -10.91
N SER A 289 12.51 -13.55 -9.90
CA SER A 289 13.25 -14.80 -10.06
C SER A 289 12.33 -15.99 -10.35
N ARG A 290 11.19 -16.15 -9.65
CA ARG A 290 10.18 -17.18 -9.98
C ARG A 290 9.63 -17.01 -11.40
N LEU A 291 9.45 -15.76 -11.84
CA LEU A 291 9.04 -15.42 -13.21
C LEU A 291 10.15 -15.61 -14.26
N GLY A 292 11.34 -16.11 -13.88
CA GLY A 292 12.43 -16.45 -14.81
C GLY A 292 13.34 -15.28 -15.21
N PHE A 293 13.32 -14.14 -14.51
CA PHE A 293 14.24 -13.04 -14.74
C PHE A 293 15.53 -13.17 -13.93
N LYS A 294 16.65 -12.75 -14.51
CA LYS A 294 17.89 -12.52 -13.77
C LYS A 294 17.73 -11.21 -13.01
N VAL A 295 17.60 -11.27 -11.68
CA VAL A 295 17.45 -10.09 -10.83
C VAL A 295 18.83 -9.51 -10.49
N GLU A 296 18.95 -8.19 -10.57
CA GLU A 296 20.12 -7.42 -10.12
C GLU A 296 19.63 -6.32 -9.18
N VAL A 297 20.18 -6.23 -7.97
CA VAL A 297 19.73 -5.29 -6.93
C VAL A 297 20.82 -4.26 -6.64
N CYS A 298 20.47 -2.97 -6.72
CA CYS A 298 21.36 -1.86 -6.39
C CYS A 298 20.72 -1.03 -5.28
N SER A 299 21.40 -0.89 -4.14
CA SER A 299 20.88 -0.13 -2.99
C SER A 299 21.51 1.26 -2.88
N ASP A 300 20.75 2.20 -2.33
CA ASP A 300 21.20 3.52 -1.88
C ASP A 300 21.93 4.39 -2.92
N LEU A 301 21.47 4.34 -4.17
CA LEU A 301 22.06 5.08 -5.29
C LEU A 301 21.77 6.59 -5.26
N THR A 302 22.82 7.38 -5.47
CA THR A 302 22.75 8.82 -5.78
C THR A 302 22.16 9.08 -7.17
N GLN A 303 21.66 10.29 -7.44
CA GLN A 303 21.12 10.70 -8.74
C GLN A 303 22.03 10.28 -9.91
N LYS A 304 23.34 10.53 -9.78
CA LYS A 304 24.35 10.18 -10.78
C LYS A 304 24.53 8.67 -10.96
N THR A 305 24.49 7.90 -9.87
CA THR A 305 24.68 6.43 -9.94
C THR A 305 23.40 5.70 -10.38
N MET A 306 22.21 6.25 -10.13
CA MET A 306 20.96 5.77 -10.73
C MET A 306 21.00 5.90 -12.26
N LEU A 307 21.40 7.06 -12.78
CA LEU A 307 21.56 7.30 -14.21
C LEU A 307 22.62 6.36 -14.81
N GLY A 308 23.80 6.26 -14.18
CA GLY A 308 24.86 5.34 -14.62
C GLY A 308 24.41 3.87 -14.68
N ALA A 309 23.58 3.41 -13.72
CA ALA A 309 23.08 2.04 -13.71
C ALA A 309 22.09 1.74 -14.86
N VAL A 310 21.21 2.68 -15.20
CA VAL A 310 20.30 2.51 -16.36
C VAL A 310 21.00 2.70 -17.70
N GLU A 311 22.02 3.58 -17.77
CA GLU A 311 22.87 3.74 -18.95
C GLU A 311 23.71 2.48 -19.21
N GLU A 312 24.34 1.91 -18.17
CA GLU A 312 25.09 0.66 -18.28
C GLU A 312 24.18 -0.49 -18.75
N LEU A 313 23.01 -0.67 -18.11
CA LEU A 313 22.06 -1.70 -18.50
C LEU A 313 21.50 -1.50 -19.91
N GLY A 314 21.27 -0.25 -20.34
CA GLY A 314 20.87 0.08 -21.71
C GLY A 314 21.95 -0.25 -22.75
N GLY A 315 23.22 -0.12 -22.38
CA GLY A 315 24.38 -0.49 -23.19
C GLY A 315 24.66 -2.00 -23.30
N ARG A 316 24.00 -2.85 -22.49
CA ARG A 316 24.14 -4.31 -22.59
C ARG A 316 23.39 -4.86 -23.81
N SER A 317 23.79 -6.05 -24.29
CA SER A 317 23.08 -6.75 -25.35
C SER A 317 21.91 -7.58 -24.79
N HIS A 318 20.68 -7.24 -25.19
CA HIS A 318 19.45 -7.92 -24.79
C HIS A 318 18.90 -8.84 -25.89
N ILE A 319 19.74 -9.25 -26.86
CA ILE A 319 19.33 -10.09 -28.00
C ILE A 319 18.66 -11.39 -27.51
N GLN A 320 19.22 -12.02 -26.48
CA GLN A 320 18.76 -13.29 -25.87
C GLN A 320 17.76 -13.11 -24.71
N ALA A 321 17.25 -11.89 -24.45
CA ALA A 321 16.13 -11.65 -23.54
C ALA A 321 14.82 -11.57 -24.33
N ASP A 322 13.69 -11.98 -23.74
CA ASP A 322 12.37 -11.60 -24.23
C ASP A 322 11.99 -10.19 -23.79
N ALA A 323 12.35 -9.80 -22.56
CA ALA A 323 11.80 -8.64 -21.86
C ALA A 323 12.83 -7.91 -20.98
N LEU A 324 12.50 -6.69 -20.56
CA LEU A 324 13.24 -5.93 -19.54
C LEU A 324 12.30 -5.54 -18.38
N VAL A 325 12.79 -5.61 -17.15
CA VAL A 325 12.10 -5.07 -15.96
C VAL A 325 13.02 -4.11 -15.22
N VAL A 326 12.48 -2.96 -14.80
CA VAL A 326 13.16 -2.00 -13.91
C VAL A 326 12.20 -1.59 -12.78
N CYS A 327 12.51 -1.98 -11.56
CA CYS A 327 11.80 -1.59 -10.35
C CYS A 327 12.58 -0.47 -9.66
N VAL A 328 11.90 0.62 -9.28
CA VAL A 328 12.52 1.76 -8.57
C VAL A 328 11.75 2.06 -7.30
N LEU A 329 12.44 1.94 -6.18
CA LEU A 329 11.94 2.22 -4.83
C LEU A 329 12.71 3.44 -4.31
N SER A 330 12.04 4.59 -4.18
CA SER A 330 12.66 5.82 -3.67
C SER A 330 11.62 6.83 -3.15
N HIS A 331 12.10 7.95 -2.62
CA HIS A 331 11.35 9.19 -2.59
C HIS A 331 11.22 9.80 -4.01
N GLY A 332 10.33 10.77 -4.20
CA GLY A 332 10.09 11.41 -5.50
C GLY A 332 9.08 12.55 -5.43
N GLU A 333 9.09 13.40 -6.45
CA GLU A 333 8.10 14.46 -6.69
C GLU A 333 7.49 14.31 -8.10
N LYS A 334 6.75 15.29 -8.60
CA LYS A 334 5.94 15.12 -9.84
C LYS A 334 6.83 14.86 -11.06
N GLY A 335 6.76 13.65 -11.61
CA GLY A 335 7.53 13.23 -12.79
C GLY A 335 8.98 12.78 -12.52
N CYS A 336 9.43 12.75 -11.26
CA CYS A 336 10.79 12.38 -10.88
C CYS A 336 10.85 11.45 -9.66
N VAL A 337 12.00 10.80 -9.49
CA VAL A 337 12.41 10.07 -8.29
C VAL A 337 13.69 10.70 -7.74
N LEU A 338 14.01 10.52 -6.46
CA LEU A 338 15.21 11.08 -5.84
C LEU A 338 16.34 10.04 -5.72
N GLY A 339 17.58 10.49 -5.88
CA GLY A 339 18.75 9.78 -5.36
C GLY A 339 18.86 9.87 -3.84
N THR A 340 19.80 9.13 -3.25
CA THR A 340 20.17 9.25 -1.82
C THR A 340 20.91 10.54 -1.47
N ASP A 341 21.40 11.25 -2.49
CA ASP A 341 21.90 12.63 -2.45
C ASP A 341 20.79 13.69 -2.56
N GLY A 342 19.53 13.27 -2.69
CA GLY A 342 18.37 14.15 -2.91
C GLY A 342 18.26 14.72 -4.33
N GLY A 343 19.15 14.35 -5.26
CA GLY A 343 19.11 14.83 -6.64
C GLY A 343 17.96 14.21 -7.44
N GLU A 344 17.24 15.02 -8.22
CA GLU A 344 16.08 14.58 -9.01
C GLU A 344 16.49 13.81 -10.26
N VAL A 345 15.95 12.60 -10.43
CA VAL A 345 16.02 11.80 -11.66
C VAL A 345 14.64 11.80 -12.32
N PRO A 346 14.43 12.50 -13.45
CA PRO A 346 13.18 12.44 -14.19
C PRO A 346 12.88 11.01 -14.66
N ILE A 347 11.62 10.59 -14.60
CA ILE A 347 11.19 9.24 -15.02
C ILE A 347 11.57 8.98 -16.50
N ARG A 348 11.52 10.03 -17.34
CA ARG A 348 11.97 9.96 -18.73
C ARG A 348 13.45 9.58 -18.85
N SER A 349 14.31 10.05 -17.94
CA SER A 349 15.75 9.72 -17.95
C SER A 349 16.01 8.26 -17.56
N LEU A 350 15.09 7.62 -16.83
CA LEU A 350 15.16 6.18 -16.52
C LEU A 350 14.71 5.30 -17.69
N THR A 351 13.74 5.74 -18.50
CA THR A 351 13.22 4.97 -19.64
C THR A 351 14.01 5.21 -20.94
N GLN A 352 14.58 6.40 -21.11
CA GLN A 352 15.26 6.85 -22.31
C GLN A 352 16.36 5.90 -22.85
N PRO A 353 17.25 5.31 -22.03
CA PRO A 353 18.28 4.37 -22.51
C PRO A 353 17.73 3.13 -23.21
N PHE A 354 16.48 2.75 -22.91
CA PHE A 354 15.84 1.53 -23.39
C PHE A 354 14.91 1.75 -24.59
N THR A 355 14.82 2.98 -25.09
CA THR A 355 14.11 3.28 -26.34
C THR A 355 14.71 2.52 -27.52
N SER A 356 13.90 2.16 -28.52
CA SER A 356 14.34 1.34 -29.66
C SER A 356 15.47 1.96 -30.49
N LYS A 357 15.75 3.27 -30.28
CA LYS A 357 16.86 4.02 -30.86
C LYS A 357 18.17 3.90 -30.05
N GLN A 358 18.10 3.74 -28.73
CA GLN A 358 19.27 3.70 -27.84
C GLN A 358 19.65 2.27 -27.47
N CYS A 359 18.68 1.38 -27.29
CA CYS A 359 18.90 -0.05 -27.15
C CYS A 359 18.14 -0.84 -28.26
N PRO A 360 18.68 -0.93 -29.49
CA PRO A 360 18.02 -1.66 -30.59
C PRO A 360 17.76 -3.14 -30.29
N SER A 361 18.50 -3.74 -29.36
CA SER A 361 18.29 -5.15 -28.92
C SER A 361 17.01 -5.38 -28.09
N LEU A 362 16.32 -4.29 -27.70
CA LEU A 362 15.00 -4.28 -27.03
C LEU A 362 13.86 -3.75 -27.95
N MET A 363 14.10 -3.65 -29.26
CA MET A 363 13.05 -3.33 -30.25
C MET A 363 12.04 -4.49 -30.35
N GLY A 364 10.74 -4.20 -30.27
CA GLY A 364 9.68 -5.22 -30.32
C GLY A 364 9.52 -6.04 -29.03
N LYS A 365 10.24 -5.68 -27.96
CA LYS A 365 10.30 -6.40 -26.68
C LYS A 365 9.69 -5.57 -25.54
N PRO A 366 8.89 -6.16 -24.64
CA PRO A 366 8.26 -5.42 -23.55
C PRO A 366 9.28 -4.90 -22.52
N LYS A 367 9.12 -3.64 -22.14
CA LYS A 367 10.00 -2.89 -21.22
C LYS A 367 9.16 -2.37 -20.05
N LEU A 368 9.20 -3.07 -18.92
CA LEU A 368 8.34 -2.83 -17.77
C LEU A 368 9.07 -1.98 -16.71
N PHE A 369 8.43 -0.92 -16.25
CA PHE A 369 8.91 -0.04 -15.19
C PHE A 369 7.89 -0.03 -14.04
N PHE A 370 8.33 -0.33 -12.82
CA PHE A 370 7.48 -0.31 -11.62
C PHE A 370 8.05 0.69 -10.63
N ILE A 371 7.38 1.84 -10.47
CA ILE A 371 7.93 3.02 -9.79
C ILE A 371 7.15 3.29 -8.50
N GLN A 372 7.77 2.91 -7.39
CA GLN A 372 7.32 3.20 -6.02
C GLN A 372 8.01 4.46 -5.52
N ALA A 373 7.41 5.61 -5.87
CA ALA A 373 7.72 6.92 -5.33
C ALA A 373 6.43 7.70 -5.04
N CYS A 374 6.54 8.83 -4.32
CA CYS A 374 5.48 9.84 -4.32
C CYS A 374 5.53 10.61 -5.65
N GLN A 375 4.41 11.20 -6.07
CA GLN A 375 4.35 12.09 -7.24
C GLN A 375 3.84 13.51 -6.89
N GLY A 376 3.81 13.81 -5.59
CA GLY A 376 3.56 15.14 -5.04
C GLY A 376 3.26 15.08 -3.54
N LYS A 377 2.82 16.22 -3.00
CA LYS A 377 2.59 16.43 -1.56
C LYS A 377 1.11 16.27 -1.16
N GLY A 378 0.21 16.09 -2.13
CA GLY A 378 -1.22 15.90 -1.92
C GLY A 378 -1.58 14.54 -1.30
N PHE A 379 -2.77 14.50 -0.69
CA PHE A 379 -3.40 13.28 -0.21
C PHE A 379 -4.60 12.97 -1.10
N GLN A 380 -4.66 11.77 -1.69
CA GLN A 380 -5.79 11.36 -2.53
C GLN A 380 -7.03 11.20 -1.64
N ARG A 381 -7.97 12.14 -1.75
CA ARG A 381 -9.27 12.06 -1.08
C ARG A 381 -10.16 11.03 -1.79
N GLY A 382 -10.97 10.30 -1.01
CA GLY A 382 -12.04 9.46 -1.55
C GLY A 382 -13.24 10.31 -1.96
N ALA A 383 -13.77 10.08 -3.16
CA ALA A 383 -15.04 10.65 -3.58
C ALA A 383 -16.19 9.76 -3.15
N LEU A 384 -17.21 10.33 -2.49
CA LEU A 384 -18.52 9.67 -2.37
C LEU A 384 -19.22 9.73 -3.74
N PHE A 385 -19.80 8.61 -4.18
CA PHE A 385 -20.57 8.57 -5.41
C PHE A 385 -21.89 9.35 -5.25
N ILE A 386 -21.92 10.57 -5.80
CA ILE A 386 -23.14 11.34 -6.00
C ILE A 386 -23.38 11.42 -7.52
N PRO A 387 -24.54 10.96 -8.05
CA PRO A 387 -24.78 10.92 -9.49
C PRO A 387 -25.05 12.31 -10.07
N SER A 388 -23.97 12.94 -10.56
CA SER A 388 -23.94 14.08 -11.50
C SER A 388 -24.42 15.46 -11.02
N ILE A 389 -23.61 16.48 -11.35
CA ILE A 389 -24.01 17.78 -11.89
C ILE A 389 -22.81 18.32 -12.70
N ARG A 390 -23.05 19.17 -13.71
CA ARG A 390 -22.04 19.62 -14.69
C ARG A 390 -21.48 21.01 -14.37
N GLN A 391 -20.22 21.26 -14.69
CA GLN A 391 -19.78 22.56 -15.24
C GLN A 391 -18.50 22.44 -16.11
N ARG A 392 -18.33 23.38 -17.04
CA ARG A 392 -17.15 23.62 -17.93
C ARG A 392 -16.52 24.97 -17.48
N GLU A 393 -15.37 25.49 -17.94
CA GLU A 393 -14.47 25.19 -19.07
C GLU A 393 -13.08 25.85 -18.87
N GLY A 394 -12.05 25.44 -19.64
CA GLY A 394 -10.77 26.18 -19.80
C GLY A 394 -9.56 25.23 -19.99
N ARG A 395 -9.09 24.89 -21.21
CA ARG A 395 -8.29 25.68 -22.20
C ARG A 395 -6.84 25.94 -21.72
N TYR A 396 -5.76 25.52 -22.40
CA TYR A 396 -5.57 24.97 -23.76
C TYR A 396 -4.34 24.02 -23.88
N GLU A 397 -4.46 22.98 -24.73
CA GLU A 397 -3.52 22.46 -25.77
C GLU A 397 -2.00 22.21 -25.48
N ALA A 398 -1.27 21.37 -26.24
CA ALA A 398 -1.44 20.94 -27.64
C ALA A 398 -1.07 19.47 -27.95
N ASP A 399 -1.40 19.04 -29.18
CA ASP A 399 -1.33 17.66 -29.68
C ASP A 399 0.07 17.14 -30.07
N ALA A 400 0.19 15.81 -30.12
CA ALA A 400 1.13 15.10 -30.98
C ALA A 400 0.38 13.99 -31.74
N GLY A 401 0.42 14.03 -33.08
CA GLY A 401 -0.47 13.25 -33.94
C GLY A 401 -0.15 11.76 -34.08
N ALA A 402 -1.11 11.00 -34.60
CA ALA A 402 -0.91 9.60 -34.98
C ALA A 402 0.10 9.46 -36.12
N ILE A 403 1.01 8.49 -36.00
CA ILE A 403 1.96 8.10 -37.05
C ILE A 403 1.83 6.60 -37.26
N GLU A 404 1.54 6.16 -38.49
CA GLU A 404 1.59 4.73 -38.87
C GLU A 404 3.04 4.24 -39.07
N SER A 405 3.81 4.31 -37.99
CA SER A 405 5.08 3.60 -37.81
C SER A 405 5.32 3.44 -36.31
N ILE A 406 5.88 2.31 -35.88
CA ILE A 406 6.07 1.99 -34.46
C ILE A 406 6.95 3.09 -33.81
N PRO A 407 6.43 3.86 -32.82
CA PRO A 407 7.21 4.91 -32.17
C PRO A 407 8.46 4.36 -31.48
N TRP A 408 9.52 5.17 -31.34
CA TRP A 408 10.75 4.75 -30.64
C TRP A 408 10.52 4.46 -29.14
N ASP A 409 9.40 4.95 -28.60
CA ASP A 409 8.91 4.75 -27.24
C ASP A 409 7.85 3.62 -27.14
N ALA A 410 7.78 2.70 -28.13
CA ALA A 410 6.86 1.57 -28.13
C ALA A 410 7.32 0.38 -27.25
N ASP A 411 6.36 -0.49 -26.93
CA ASP A 411 6.51 -1.66 -26.07
C ASP A 411 6.96 -1.32 -24.63
N PHE A 412 6.66 -0.13 -24.13
CA PHE A 412 6.85 0.24 -22.72
C PHE A 412 5.58 0.02 -21.90
N LEU A 413 5.79 -0.22 -20.60
CA LEU A 413 4.76 -0.11 -19.57
C LEU A 413 5.39 0.54 -18.33
N ILE A 414 4.71 1.53 -17.75
CA ILE A 414 5.12 2.24 -16.54
C ILE A 414 3.97 2.13 -15.53
N GLY A 415 4.14 1.27 -14.53
CA GLY A 415 3.26 1.17 -13.37
C GLY A 415 3.71 2.13 -12.27
N MET A 416 2.99 3.25 -12.13
CA MET A 416 3.21 4.20 -11.04
C MET A 416 2.45 3.77 -9.79
N ALA A 417 3.10 3.80 -8.62
CA ALA A 417 2.44 3.48 -7.35
C ALA A 417 1.29 4.43 -6.96
N THR A 418 1.28 5.64 -7.52
CA THR A 418 0.22 6.64 -7.33
C THR A 418 0.08 7.49 -8.60
N VAL A 419 -1.13 7.95 -8.88
CA VAL A 419 -1.43 9.10 -9.75
C VAL A 419 -0.62 10.34 -9.34
N GLU A 420 -0.46 11.25 -10.29
CA GLU A 420 0.25 12.53 -10.14
C GLU A 420 -0.25 13.37 -8.95
N GLU A 421 0.65 14.22 -8.43
CA GLU A 421 0.45 15.15 -7.31
C GLU A 421 0.15 14.51 -5.93
N CYS A 422 -0.10 13.19 -5.90
CA CYS A 422 -0.42 12.43 -4.70
C CYS A 422 0.77 11.67 -4.09
N LYS A 423 0.61 11.29 -2.82
CA LYS A 423 1.51 10.40 -2.07
C LYS A 423 1.17 8.93 -2.30
N SER A 424 2.20 8.09 -2.38
CA SER A 424 2.07 6.64 -2.22
C SER A 424 2.43 6.24 -0.79
N PHE A 425 1.81 5.18 -0.26
CA PHE A 425 1.88 4.80 1.15
C PHE A 425 2.70 3.53 1.39
N ARG A 426 3.32 3.49 2.57
CA ARG A 426 4.11 2.36 3.09
C ARG A 426 3.75 2.11 4.55
N ASN A 427 3.32 0.89 4.88
CA ASN A 427 3.32 0.36 6.24
C ASN A 427 4.79 0.17 6.68
N THR A 428 5.15 0.51 7.91
CA THR A 428 6.54 0.36 8.41
C THR A 428 6.95 -1.09 8.66
N LYS A 429 5.99 -2.02 8.79
CA LYS A 429 6.22 -3.45 9.09
C LYS A 429 5.88 -4.38 7.92
N GLU A 430 4.79 -4.11 7.20
CA GLU A 430 4.36 -4.89 6.01
C GLU A 430 4.81 -4.25 4.69
N GLY A 431 4.92 -2.92 4.66
CA GLY A 431 5.58 -2.22 3.57
C GLY A 431 4.72 -1.46 2.55
N SER A 432 5.31 -1.18 1.38
CA SER A 432 4.63 -0.49 0.27
C SER A 432 3.42 -1.31 -0.16
N ILE A 433 2.26 -0.69 -0.01
CA ILE A 433 0.95 -1.25 -0.38
C ILE A 433 0.91 -1.58 -1.87
N TYR A 434 1.53 -0.73 -2.71
CA TYR A 434 1.62 -0.97 -4.14
C TYR A 434 2.51 -2.17 -4.49
N ILE A 435 3.71 -2.26 -3.91
CA ILE A 435 4.66 -3.33 -4.23
C ILE A 435 4.15 -4.69 -3.72
N GLN A 436 3.61 -4.75 -2.50
CA GLN A 436 3.05 -6.01 -1.97
C GLN A 436 1.87 -6.51 -2.81
N GLU A 437 0.94 -5.63 -3.18
CA GLU A 437 -0.20 -6.03 -4.02
C GLU A 437 0.22 -6.32 -5.47
N LEU A 438 1.21 -5.60 -6.02
CA LEU A 438 1.80 -5.89 -7.32
C LEU A 438 2.41 -7.30 -7.36
N CYS A 439 3.28 -7.64 -6.40
CA CYS A 439 3.91 -8.95 -6.31
C CYS A 439 2.87 -10.07 -6.19
N LYS A 440 1.92 -9.94 -5.26
CA LYS A 440 0.81 -10.87 -5.06
C LYS A 440 -0.05 -11.09 -6.30
N GLN A 441 -0.34 -10.04 -7.08
CA GLN A 441 -1.17 -10.17 -8.30
C GLN A 441 -0.35 -10.57 -9.54
N LEU A 442 0.97 -10.31 -9.58
CA LEU A 442 1.88 -10.93 -10.56
C LEU A 442 1.92 -12.45 -10.37
N GLU A 443 2.07 -12.92 -9.13
CA GLU A 443 2.07 -14.35 -8.81
C GLU A 443 0.73 -15.00 -9.17
N TRP A 444 -0.41 -14.41 -8.76
CA TRP A 444 -1.74 -14.88 -9.15
C TRP A 444 -1.94 -14.87 -10.67
N GLY A 445 -1.45 -13.84 -11.35
CA GLY A 445 -1.54 -13.71 -12.81
C GLY A 445 -0.74 -14.78 -13.53
N ALA A 446 0.45 -15.12 -13.03
CA ALA A 446 1.28 -16.21 -13.54
C ALA A 446 0.60 -17.58 -13.37
N ASP A 447 0.03 -17.86 -12.19
CA ASP A 447 -0.72 -19.10 -11.91
C ASP A 447 -1.97 -19.27 -12.79
N ARG A 448 -2.54 -18.18 -13.33
CA ARG A 448 -3.76 -18.20 -14.14
C ARG A 448 -3.58 -17.91 -15.62
N GLY A 449 -2.39 -17.55 -16.07
CA GLY A 449 -2.17 -17.07 -17.44
C GLY A 449 -2.93 -15.76 -17.75
N GLU A 450 -3.04 -14.85 -16.78
CA GLU A 450 -3.62 -13.51 -17.00
C GLU A 450 -2.58 -12.54 -17.58
N ASP A 451 -3.04 -11.59 -18.39
CA ASP A 451 -2.16 -10.57 -18.98
C ASP A 451 -1.80 -9.45 -17.99
N ILE A 452 -0.69 -8.75 -18.25
CA ILE A 452 -0.16 -7.71 -17.35
C ILE A 452 -1.13 -6.53 -17.13
N LEU A 453 -2.01 -6.21 -18.08
CA LEU A 453 -2.99 -5.13 -17.92
C LEU A 453 -4.18 -5.59 -17.07
N SER A 454 -4.60 -6.84 -17.20
CA SER A 454 -5.57 -7.48 -16.28
C SER A 454 -5.00 -7.55 -14.85
N VAL A 455 -3.73 -7.93 -14.69
CA VAL A 455 -3.01 -7.91 -13.40
C VAL A 455 -2.97 -6.50 -12.80
N LEU A 456 -2.54 -5.49 -13.56
CA LEU A 456 -2.43 -4.11 -13.04
C LEU A 456 -3.80 -3.47 -12.77
N THR A 457 -4.83 -3.77 -13.57
CA THR A 457 -6.22 -3.38 -13.27
C THR A 457 -6.68 -3.93 -11.92
N ARG A 458 -6.22 -5.13 -11.57
CA ARG A 458 -6.49 -5.74 -10.26
C ARG A 458 -5.69 -5.10 -9.14
N VAL A 459 -4.40 -4.80 -9.33
CA VAL A 459 -3.59 -4.02 -8.36
C VAL A 459 -4.27 -2.69 -8.08
N ASN A 460 -4.73 -1.97 -9.10
CA ASN A 460 -5.51 -0.74 -8.94
C ASN A 460 -6.77 -0.95 -8.09
N ARG A 461 -7.53 -2.01 -8.33
CA ARG A 461 -8.76 -2.32 -7.59
C ARG A 461 -8.50 -2.62 -6.11
N GLU A 462 -7.48 -3.42 -5.78
CA GLU A 462 -7.21 -3.80 -4.40
C GLU A 462 -6.50 -2.67 -3.62
N VAL A 463 -5.51 -1.98 -4.21
CA VAL A 463 -4.87 -0.81 -3.58
C VAL A 463 -5.87 0.33 -3.32
N SER A 464 -6.81 0.58 -4.24
CA SER A 464 -7.83 1.62 -4.05
C SER A 464 -8.98 1.24 -3.10
N ARG A 465 -9.10 -0.04 -2.69
CA ARG A 465 -10.04 -0.45 -1.65
C ARG A 465 -9.60 0.01 -0.26
N GLY A 466 -8.33 -0.17 0.11
CA GLY A 466 -7.82 0.20 1.43
C GLY A 466 -7.84 1.70 1.74
N VAL A 467 -7.70 2.05 3.01
CA VAL A 467 -7.64 3.43 3.53
C VAL A 467 -6.38 3.55 4.38
N TYR A 468 -5.57 4.57 4.11
CA TYR A 468 -4.21 4.71 4.63
C TYR A 468 -4.06 6.12 5.20
N ARG A 469 -4.04 6.27 6.54
CA ARG A 469 -4.06 7.59 7.21
C ARG A 469 -5.17 8.50 6.65
N ASP A 470 -6.40 7.99 6.71
CA ASP A 470 -7.65 8.64 6.25
C ASP A 470 -7.66 9.07 4.76
N SER A 471 -6.69 8.57 4.00
CA SER A 471 -6.46 8.85 2.59
C SER A 471 -6.62 7.57 1.76
N LYS A 472 -6.79 7.73 0.44
CA LYS A 472 -6.76 6.64 -0.53
C LYS A 472 -5.40 6.58 -1.21
N GLN A 473 -5.16 5.53 -2.00
CA GLN A 473 -4.08 5.47 -2.98
C GLN A 473 -4.67 4.91 -4.28
N MET A 474 -4.23 5.44 -5.43
CA MET A 474 -4.66 4.99 -6.75
C MET A 474 -3.42 4.85 -7.64
N PRO A 475 -2.95 3.62 -7.92
CA PRO A 475 -1.84 3.41 -8.84
C PRO A 475 -2.25 3.71 -10.29
N GLU A 476 -1.28 4.02 -11.15
CA GLU A 476 -1.52 4.50 -12.51
C GLU A 476 -0.60 3.78 -13.52
N PRO A 477 -1.11 2.78 -14.27
CA PRO A 477 -0.37 2.16 -15.37
C PRO A 477 -0.50 2.97 -16.67
N LYS A 478 0.61 3.46 -17.21
CA LYS A 478 0.73 4.09 -18.54
C LYS A 478 1.48 3.15 -19.47
N TYR A 479 1.02 2.87 -20.70
CA TYR A 479 1.63 1.86 -21.57
C TYR A 479 1.56 2.18 -23.07
N THR A 480 2.53 1.63 -23.80
CA THR A 480 2.66 1.61 -25.27
C THR A 480 2.88 0.19 -25.80
N LEU A 481 2.48 -0.82 -25.02
CA LEU A 481 2.50 -2.24 -25.43
C LEU A 481 1.65 -2.45 -26.70
N THR A 482 2.24 -3.13 -27.67
CA THR A 482 1.65 -3.43 -28.99
C THR A 482 0.97 -4.80 -29.06
N LYS A 483 1.21 -5.66 -28.06
CA LYS A 483 0.65 -7.00 -27.92
C LYS A 483 0.26 -7.30 -26.47
N LYS A 484 -0.49 -8.38 -26.22
CA LYS A 484 -0.70 -8.91 -24.86
C LYS A 484 0.63 -9.41 -24.29
N LEU A 485 0.86 -9.16 -23.00
CA LEU A 485 2.00 -9.70 -22.26
C LEU A 485 1.51 -10.58 -21.13
N PHE A 486 1.90 -11.85 -21.16
CA PHE A 486 1.69 -12.82 -20.08
C PHE A 486 3.04 -13.07 -19.41
N LEU A 487 3.08 -13.20 -18.09
CA LEU A 487 4.29 -13.52 -17.33
C LEU A 487 4.09 -14.86 -16.61
N PRO A 488 4.17 -16.00 -17.32
CA PRO A 488 4.13 -17.32 -16.67
C PRO A 488 5.43 -17.57 -15.89
N TYR A 489 5.35 -18.40 -14.85
CA TYR A 489 6.54 -18.99 -14.22
C TYR A 489 7.38 -19.77 -15.24
N PHE A 490 8.64 -20.02 -14.90
CA PHE A 490 9.56 -20.82 -15.71
C PHE A 490 9.61 -22.27 -15.21
#